data_AF-A0A0U0RET8-F1
#
_entry.id   AF-A0A0U0RET8-F1
#
_cell.length_a   1.000
_cell.length_b   1.000
_cell.length_c   1.000
_cell.angle_alpha   90.00
_cell.angle_beta   90.00
_cell.angle_gamma   90.00
#
_symmetry.space_group_name_H-M   'P 1'
#
loop_
_entity.id
_entity.type
_entity.pdbx_description
1 polymer ?
#
loop_
_entity_poly.entity_id
_entity_poly.type
_entity_poly.pdbx_seq_one_letter_code
_entity_poly.pdbx_strand_id
1 'polypeptide(L)' 'MGPSLPALKEYPQLVDRSAAQGRAVYCWNVDEYEDIDFCREVGVAWIGTHHPGRTKAWLEDGRANGTTR' A
#
# COMPACT_ATOMS: atom_id res chain seq x y z
N MET A 1 -2.34 -1.86 -13.61
CA MET A 1 -0.88 -1.74 -13.81
C MET A 1 -0.42 -0.67 -12.85
N GLY A 2 0.24 -1.02 -11.74
CA GLY A 2 0.86 0.00 -10.90
C GLY A 2 2.39 -0.05 -11.01
N PRO A 3 3.12 0.64 -10.14
CA PRO A 3 4.57 0.71 -10.15
C PRO A 3 5.21 -0.33 -9.21
N SER A 4 6.52 -0.51 -9.35
CA SER A 4 7.33 -1.14 -8.30
C SER A 4 7.41 -0.23 -7.07
N LEU A 5 7.66 -0.81 -5.90
CA LEU A 5 7.78 -0.05 -4.67
C LEU A 5 8.80 1.12 -4.74
N PRO A 6 10.02 0.97 -5.32
CA PRO A 6 10.93 2.10 -5.45
C PRO A 6 10.37 3.26 -6.28
N ALA A 7 9.72 2.96 -7.40
CA ALA A 7 9.10 3.98 -8.24
C ALA A 7 7.92 4.68 -7.53
N LEU A 8 7.18 3.95 -6.69
CA LEU A 8 6.13 4.54 -5.88
C LEU A 8 6.67 5.47 -4.79
N LYS A 9 7.77 5.10 -4.13
CA LYS A 9 8.44 5.94 -3.12
C LYS A 9 8.99 7.23 -3.72
N GLU A 10 9.47 7.19 -4.96
CA GLU A 10 9.94 8.38 -5.67
C GLU A 10 8.78 9.29 -6.12
N TYR A 11 7.63 8.71 -6.48
CA TYR A 11 6.45 9.46 -6.94
C TYR A 11 5.13 9.05 -6.24
N PRO A 12 4.97 9.28 -4.93
CA PRO A 12 3.78 8.85 -4.18
C PRO A 12 2.47 9.45 -4.70
N GLN A 13 2.53 10.69 -5.21
CA GLN A 13 1.42 11.42 -5.82
C GLN A 13 0.81 10.72 -7.05
N LEU A 14 1.43 9.65 -7.55
CA LEU A 14 0.82 8.81 -8.57
C LEU A 14 -0.51 8.21 -8.09
N VAL A 15 -0.64 7.90 -6.80
CA VAL A 15 -1.88 7.31 -6.25
C VAL A 15 -3.04 8.29 -6.35
N ASP A 16 -2.87 9.50 -5.84
CA ASP A 16 -3.89 10.55 -5.91
C ASP A 16 -4.27 10.89 -7.35
N ARG A 17 -3.27 11.01 -8.25
CA ARG A 17 -3.52 11.26 -9.68
C ARG A 17 -4.29 10.13 -10.35
N SER A 18 -4.01 8.88 -9.98
CA SER A 18 -4.74 7.73 -10.51
C SER A 18 -6.17 7.72 -9.98
N ALA A 19 -6.36 7.98 -8.68
CA ALA A 19 -7.68 8.06 -8.05
C ALA A 19 -8.55 9.15 -8.68
N ALA A 20 -7.98 10.33 -8.96
CA ALA A 20 -8.66 11.42 -9.67
C ALA A 20 -9.13 11.04 -11.09
N GLN A 21 -8.52 10.01 -11.69
CA GLN A 21 -8.90 9.44 -12.99
C GLN A 21 -9.79 8.19 -12.86
N GLY A 22 -10.28 7.87 -11.65
CA GLY A 22 -11.07 6.68 -11.38
C GLY A 22 -10.29 5.37 -11.48
N ARG A 23 -8.96 5.42 -11.30
CA ARG A 23 -8.06 4.26 -11.39
C ARG A 23 -7.42 3.96 -10.05
N ALA A 24 -7.36 2.67 -9.72
CA ALA A 24 -6.66 2.18 -8.55
C ALA A 24 -5.20 1.82 -8.88
N VAL A 25 -4.31 1.96 -7.88
CA VAL A 25 -2.90 1.58 -7.99
C VAL A 25 -2.66 0.25 -7.27
N TYR A 26 -1.84 -0.61 -7.88
CA TYR A 26 -1.34 -1.87 -7.33
C TYR A 26 0.20 -1.81 -7.23
N CYS A 27 0.76 -2.06 -6.06
CA CYS A 27 2.22 -2.06 -5.85
C CYS A 27 2.73 -3.48 -5.59
N TRP A 28 3.92 -3.84 -6.11
CA TRP A 28 4.53 -5.16 -5.92
C TRP A 28 5.87 -5.09 -5.18
N ASN A 29 6.33 -6.27 -4.71
CA ASN A 29 7.53 -6.48 -3.90
C ASN A 29 7.51 -5.66 -2.59
N VAL A 30 6.36 -5.63 -1.94
CA VAL A 30 6.17 -4.96 -0.65
C VAL A 30 6.28 -6.02 0.44
N ASP A 31 7.50 -6.24 0.92
CA ASP A 31 7.79 -7.34 1.85
C ASP A 31 8.04 -6.86 3.28
N GLU A 32 8.55 -5.64 3.46
CA GLU A 32 8.85 -5.05 4.77
C GLU A 32 7.64 -4.34 5.38
N TYR A 33 7.56 -4.32 6.71
CA TYR A 33 6.41 -3.73 7.42
C TYR A 33 6.27 -2.23 7.17
N GLU A 34 7.38 -1.50 7.16
CA GLU A 34 7.43 -0.07 6.87
C GLU A 34 6.91 0.23 5.46
N ASP A 35 7.11 -0.69 4.52
CA ASP A 35 6.64 -0.55 3.14
C ASP A 35 5.15 -0.86 3.02
N ILE A 36 4.65 -1.81 3.81
CA ILE A 36 3.21 -2.09 3.94
C ILE A 36 2.49 -0.86 4.49
N ASP A 37 3.04 -0.25 5.54
CA ASP A 37 2.49 0.95 6.16
C ASP A 37 2.53 2.13 5.18
N PHE A 38 3.66 2.36 4.51
CA PHE A 38 3.76 3.37 3.45
C PHE A 38 2.69 3.17 2.37
N CYS A 39 2.54 1.97 1.82
CA CYS A 39 1.53 1.68 0.79
C CYS A 39 0.11 1.94 1.29
N ARG A 40 -0.19 1.60 2.55
CA ARG A 40 -1.48 1.88 3.18
C ARG A 40 -1.72 3.39 3.32
N GLU A 41 -0.73 4.13 3.82
CA GLU A 41 -0.82 5.57 4.06
C GLU A 41 -1.05 6.36 2.77
N VAL A 42 -0.34 6.02 1.69
CA VAL A 42 -0.49 6.70 0.39
C VAL A 42 -1.71 6.24 -0.40
N GLY A 43 -2.46 5.24 0.09
CA GLY A 43 -3.72 4.80 -0.51
C GLY A 43 -3.61 3.77 -1.64
N VAL A 44 -2.56 2.95 -1.67
CA VAL A 44 -2.47 1.82 -2.60
C VAL A 44 -3.63 0.85 -2.36
N ALA A 45 -4.33 0.45 -3.43
CA ALA A 45 -5.51 -0.40 -3.32
C ALA A 45 -5.16 -1.88 -3.11
N TRP A 46 -4.04 -2.34 -3.68
CA TRP A 46 -3.59 -3.72 -3.58
C TRP A 46 -2.07 -3.82 -3.48
N ILE A 47 -1.63 -4.78 -2.68
CA ILE A 47 -0.21 -5.06 -2.42
C ILE A 47 0.13 -6.47 -2.91
N GLY A 48 1.20 -6.56 -3.70
CA GLY A 48 1.88 -7.81 -4.05
C GLY A 48 3.07 -8.03 -3.13
N THR A 49 3.06 -9.16 -2.42
CA THR A 49 4.06 -9.52 -1.41
C THR A 49 4.39 -11.01 -1.51
N HIS A 50 5.61 -11.38 -1.11
CA HIS A 50 6.01 -12.78 -0.95
C HIS A 50 5.50 -13.38 0.38
N HIS A 51 4.95 -12.56 1.28
CA HIS A 51 4.56 -12.95 2.64
C HIS A 51 3.08 -12.65 2.95
N PRO A 52 2.10 -13.17 2.17
CA PRO A 52 0.70 -12.75 2.24
C PRO A 52 0.05 -12.95 3.61
N GLY A 53 0.37 -14.04 4.33
CA GLY A 53 -0.18 -14.29 5.67
C GLY A 53 0.27 -13.25 6.71
N ARG A 54 1.56 -12.90 6.68
CA ARG A 54 2.16 -11.89 7.55
C ARG A 54 1.62 -10.49 7.24
N THR A 55 1.59 -10.12 5.96
CA THR A 55 1.07 -8.83 5.50
C THR A 55 -0.40 -8.65 5.85
N LYS A 56 -1.21 -9.70 5.68
CA LYS A 56 -2.63 -9.67 6.08
C LYS A 56 -2.77 -9.43 7.59
N ALA A 57 -2.06 -10.20 8.41
CA ALA A 57 -2.13 -10.04 9.87
C ALA A 57 -1.73 -8.64 10.33
N TRP A 58 -0.66 -8.07 9.74
CA TRP A 58 -0.21 -6.71 10.03
C TRP A 58 -1.26 -5.65 9.70
N LEU A 59 -1.87 -5.73 8.51
CA LEU A 59 -2.93 -4.80 8.08
C LEU A 59 -4.20 -4.92 8.93
N GLU A 60 -4.55 -6.13 9.38
CA GLU A 60 -5.71 -6.36 10.25
C GLU A 60 -5.49 -5.77 11.64
N ASP A 61 -4.31 -5.99 12.24
CA ASP A 61 -3.94 -5.39 13.53
C ASP A 61 -3.97 -3.85 13.47
N GLY A 62 -3.36 -3.29 12.42
CA GLY A 62 -3.36 -1.84 12.20
C GLY A 62 -4.75 -1.23 11.93
N ARG A 63 -5.76 -2.02 11.53
CA ARG A 63 -7.17 -1.57 11.44
C ARG A 63 -7.87 -1.65 12.79
N ALA A 64 -7.64 -2.71 13.56
CA ALA A 64 -8.19 -2.86 14.90
C ALA A 64 -7.73 -1.72 15.83
N ASN A 65 -6.46 -1.31 15.70
CA ASN A 65 -5.87 -0.22 16.49
C ASN A 65 -6.25 1.19 16.00
N GLY A 66 -6.85 1.32 14.81
CA GLY A 66 -7.17 2.60 14.17
C GLY A 66 -8.59 3.13 14.42
N THR A 67 -9.40 2.50 15.27
CA THR A 67 -10.79 2.93 15.57
C THR A 67 -10.86 4.09 16.59
N THR A 68 -9.73 4.60 17.06
CA THR A 68 -9.68 5.82 17.88
C THR A 68 -8.51 6.71 17.44
N ARG A 69 -8.75 7.64 16.52
CA ARG A 69 -8.13 8.97 16.47
C ARG A 69 -8.80 9.85 15.43
#